data_AF-A0A815R270-F1
#
_entry.id   AF-A0A815R270-F1
#
_cell.length_a   1.000
_cell.length_b   1.000
_cell.length_c   1.000
_cell.angle_alpha   90.00
_cell.angle_beta   90.00
_cell.angle_gamma   90.00
#
_symmetry.space_group_name_H-M   'P 1'
#
loop_
_entity.id
_entity.type
_entity.pdbx_description
1 polymer ?
#
loop_
_entity_poly.entity_id
_entity_poly.type
_entity_poly.pdbx_seq_one_letter_code
_entity_poly.pdbx_strand_id
1 'polypeptide(L)'
;MQLINGKTIQLQAEDCKEFVIKSSRVFIHDIEMKLEEFNEQIRQLQKENQSNEIELNYLKKQLMKITQELNNSSNISIQQRSHSFINEILIIPLKKPKWGKWKQNAIIVAGGYGHEQGPS
;
A
#
# COMPACT_ATOMS: atom_id res chain seq x y z
N MET A 1 -29.86 45.61 61.24
CA MET A 1 -30.46 44.78 60.17
C MET A 1 -29.37 44.49 59.14
N GLN A 2 -28.59 43.40 59.29
CA GLN A 2 -27.38 43.13 58.47
C GLN A 2 -27.19 41.64 58.08
N LEU A 3 -28.24 40.81 58.15
CA LEU A 3 -28.13 39.36 57.90
C LEU A 3 -28.48 38.92 56.46
N ILE A 4 -28.87 39.85 55.59
CA ILE A 4 -29.41 39.53 54.24
C ILE A 4 -28.29 39.33 53.22
N ASN A 5 -27.21 40.11 53.28
CA ASN A 5 -26.13 40.06 52.27
C ASN A 5 -25.32 38.77 52.29
N GLY A 6 -25.03 38.21 53.46
CA GLY A 6 -24.22 36.98 53.56
C GLY A 6 -24.93 35.74 52.98
N LYS A 7 -26.24 35.64 53.18
CA LYS A 7 -27.05 34.52 52.64
C LYS A 7 -27.18 34.59 51.12
N THR A 8 -27.35 35.79 50.57
CA THR A 8 -27.40 35.98 49.11
C THR A 8 -26.05 35.66 48.45
N ILE A 9 -24.93 36.06 49.06
CA ILE A 9 -23.60 35.73 48.56
C ILE A 9 -23.35 34.21 48.58
N GLN A 10 -23.78 33.52 49.64
CA GLN A 10 -23.67 32.06 49.74
C GLN A 10 -24.49 31.35 48.67
N LEU A 11 -25.73 31.80 48.43
CA LEU A 11 -26.60 31.22 47.41
C LEU A 11 -25.97 31.37 46.01
N GLN A 12 -25.49 32.58 45.68
CA GLN A 12 -24.83 32.84 44.39
C GLN A 12 -23.53 32.04 44.22
N ALA A 13 -22.78 31.84 45.30
CA ALA A 13 -21.56 31.02 45.27
C ALA A 13 -21.89 29.53 44.99
N GLU A 14 -22.96 29.00 45.58
CA GLU A 14 -23.38 27.62 45.33
C GLU A 14 -23.94 27.45 43.92
N ASP A 15 -24.76 28.39 43.42
CA ASP A 15 -25.25 28.40 42.03
C ASP A 15 -24.10 28.42 41.02
N CYS A 16 -23.08 29.25 41.27
CA CYS A 16 -21.89 29.33 40.43
C CYS A 16 -21.11 28.01 40.43
N LYS A 17 -20.92 27.41 41.61
CA LYS A 17 -20.25 26.13 41.77
C LYS A 17 -21.01 25.01 41.05
N GLU A 18 -22.33 24.93 41.18
CA GLU A 18 -23.14 23.95 40.46
C GLU A 18 -23.06 24.14 38.94
N PHE A 19 -23.12 25.39 38.47
CA PHE A 19 -22.98 25.70 37.06
C PHE A 19 -21.62 25.24 36.50
N VAL A 20 -20.53 25.52 37.21
CA VAL A 20 -19.18 25.08 36.82
C VAL A 20 -19.06 23.56 36.82
N ILE A 21 -19.61 22.87 37.81
CA ILE A 21 -19.61 21.40 37.88
C ILE A 21 -20.38 20.82 36.70
N LYS A 22 -21.58 21.34 36.42
CA LYS A 22 -22.43 20.88 35.32
C LYS A 22 -21.74 21.09 33.97
N SER A 23 -21.20 22.29 33.76
CA SER A 23 -20.49 22.63 32.51
C SER A 23 -19.26 21.75 32.31
N SER A 24 -18.48 21.53 33.38
CA SER A 24 -17.32 20.62 33.35
C SER A 24 -17.72 19.19 33.01
N ARG A 25 -18.82 18.68 33.57
CA ARG A 25 -19.31 17.32 33.28
C ARG A 25 -19.73 17.15 31.83
N VAL A 26 -20.45 18.12 31.27
CA VAL A 26 -20.84 18.11 29.85
C VAL A 26 -19.60 18.10 28.96
N PHE A 27 -18.64 18.98 29.24
CA PHE A 27 -17.41 19.04 28.47
C PHE A 27 -16.58 17.75 28.55
N ILE A 28 -16.46 17.15 29.74
CA ILE A 28 -15.78 15.86 29.93
C ILE A 28 -16.50 14.77 29.12
N HIS A 29 -17.82 14.72 29.18
CA HIS A 29 -18.62 13.75 28.43
C HIS A 29 -18.42 13.89 26.91
N ASP A 30 -18.39 15.11 26.39
CA ASP A 30 -18.13 15.36 24.97
C ASP A 30 -16.72 14.89 24.55
N ILE A 31 -15.72 15.06 25.42
CA ILE A 31 -14.38 14.54 25.20
C ILE A 31 -14.38 13.01 25.20
N GLU A 32 -15.06 12.38 26.16
CA GLU A 32 -15.16 10.92 26.24
C GLU A 32 -15.80 10.33 24.98
N MET A 33 -16.87 10.94 24.46
CA MET A 33 -17.49 10.49 23.21
C MET A 33 -16.52 10.59 22.02
N LYS A 34 -15.77 11.69 21.91
CA LYS A 34 -14.76 11.86 20.83
C LYS A 34 -13.62 10.85 20.95
N LEU A 35 -13.19 10.53 22.16
CA LEU A 35 -12.17 9.51 22.41
C LEU A 35 -12.66 8.12 22.01
N GLU A 36 -13.91 7.79 22.30
CA GLU A 36 -14.50 6.51 21.89
C GLU A 36 -14.59 6.40 20.37
N GLU A 37 -15.01 7.46 19.68
CA GLU A 37 -15.03 7.51 18.22
C GLU A 37 -13.63 7.28 17.63
N PHE A 38 -12.61 7.96 18.15
CA PHE A 38 -11.24 7.76 17.70
C PHE A 38 -10.72 6.34 17.99
N ASN A 39 -11.04 5.77 19.14
CA ASN A 39 -10.66 4.39 19.45
C ASN A 39 -11.26 3.41 18.45
N GLU A 40 -12.52 3.59 18.05
CA GLU A 40 -13.15 2.73 17.06
C GLU A 40 -12.53 2.91 15.68
N GLN A 41 -12.24 4.14 15.26
CA GLN A 41 -11.50 4.40 14.02
C GLN A 41 -10.12 3.73 14.01
N ILE A 42 -9.38 3.79 15.12
CA ILE A 42 -8.07 3.12 15.27
C ILE A 42 -8.22 1.60 15.15
N ARG A 43 -9.23 0.99 15.78
CA ARG A 43 -9.50 -0.45 15.68
C ARG A 43 -9.78 -0.89 14.25
N GLN A 44 -10.58 -0.12 13.51
CA GLN A 44 -10.86 -0.41 12.10
C GLN A 44 -9.59 -0.32 11.25
N LEU A 45 -8.80 0.75 11.41
CA LEU A 45 -7.52 0.91 10.71
C LEU A 45 -6.55 -0.24 11.00
N GLN A 46 -6.45 -0.69 12.26
CA GLN A 46 -5.61 -1.83 12.62
C GLN A 46 -6.08 -3.13 11.95
N LYS A 47 -7.39 -3.37 11.92
CA LYS A 47 -7.98 -4.55 11.28
C LYS A 47 -7.75 -4.54 9.76
N GLU A 48 -7.96 -3.40 9.11
CA GLU A 48 -7.67 -3.22 7.69
C GLU A 48 -6.18 -3.42 7.39
N ASN A 49 -5.29 -2.85 8.20
CA ASN A 49 -3.85 -3.03 8.02
C ASN A 49 -3.43 -4.50 8.17
N GLN A 50 -3.94 -5.22 9.17
CA GLN A 50 -3.69 -6.65 9.32
C GLN A 50 -4.18 -7.46 8.11
N SER A 51 -5.38 -7.14 7.58
CA SER A 51 -5.89 -7.77 6.37
C SER A 51 -4.97 -7.52 5.16
N ASN A 52 -4.54 -6.27 4.97
CA ASN A 52 -3.65 -5.89 3.88
C ASN A 52 -2.29 -6.57 3.98
N GLU A 53 -1.73 -6.71 5.19
CA GLU A 53 -0.48 -7.44 5.42
C GLU A 53 -0.60 -8.94 5.07
N ILE A 54 -1.73 -9.56 5.41
CA ILE A 54 -2.02 -10.96 5.06
C ILE A 54 -2.08 -11.13 3.54
N GLU A 55 -2.82 -10.24 2.85
CA GLU A 55 -2.97 -10.28 1.40
C GLU A 55 -1.63 -10.03 0.68
N LEU A 56 -0.85 -9.05 1.14
CA LEU A 56 0.48 -8.77 0.61
C LEU A 56 1.41 -9.98 0.75
N ASN A 57 1.38 -10.67 1.89
CA ASN A 57 2.16 -11.88 2.10
C ASN A 57 1.71 -13.04 1.19
N TYR A 58 0.41 -13.20 0.96
CA TYR A 58 -0.10 -14.15 -0.01
C TYR A 58 0.39 -13.84 -1.43
N LEU A 59 0.27 -12.59 -1.88
CA LEU A 59 0.73 -12.14 -3.19
C LEU A 59 2.25 -12.32 -3.37
N LYS A 60 3.05 -12.02 -2.34
CA LYS A 60 4.50 -12.29 -2.35
C LYS A 60 4.81 -13.78 -2.54
N LYS A 61 4.09 -14.66 -1.86
CA LYS A 61 4.26 -16.12 -2.03
C LYS A 61 3.88 -16.58 -3.44
N GLN A 62 2.79 -16.05 -4.01
CA GLN A 62 2.39 -16.33 -5.40
C GLN A 62 3.46 -15.86 -6.39
N LEU A 63 3.96 -14.63 -6.22
CA LEU A 63 5.01 -14.07 -7.06
C LEU A 63 6.30 -14.90 -7.00
N MET A 64 6.69 -15.35 -5.82
CA MET A 64 7.87 -16.22 -5.64
C MET A 64 7.69 -17.55 -6.35
N LYS A 65 6.50 -18.16 -6.27
CA LYS A 65 6.19 -19.42 -6.97
C LYS A 65 6.26 -19.25 -8.49
N ILE A 66 5.64 -18.20 -9.03
CA ILE A 66 5.68 -17.89 -10.48
C ILE A 66 7.12 -17.66 -10.95
N THR A 67 7.91 -16.92 -10.17
CA THR A 67 9.33 -16.67 -10.47
C THR A 67 10.11 -17.98 -10.50
N GLN A 68 9.87 -18.88 -9.54
CA GLN A 68 10.51 -20.20 -9.51
C GLN A 68 10.08 -21.07 -10.69
N GLU A 69 8.80 -21.07 -11.07
CA GLU A 69 8.29 -21.80 -12.24
C GLU A 69 8.90 -21.27 -13.55
N LEU A 70 9.05 -19.95 -13.68
CA LEU A 70 9.68 -19.31 -14.82
C LEU A 70 11.16 -19.68 -14.91
N ASN A 71 11.89 -19.57 -13.80
CA ASN A 71 13.32 -19.89 -13.73
C ASN A 71 13.59 -21.39 -13.91
N ASN A 72 12.70 -22.26 -13.44
CA ASN A 72 12.78 -23.70 -13.59
C ASN A 72 12.02 -24.22 -14.81
N SER A 73 11.62 -23.34 -15.74
CA SER A 73 10.84 -23.75 -16.90
C SER A 73 11.69 -24.64 -17.82
N SER A 74 11.51 -25.96 -17.66
CA SER A 74 12.15 -27.02 -18.47
C SER A 74 11.77 -27.03 -19.95
N ASN A 75 11.08 -25.99 -20.42
CA ASN A 75 10.50 -25.91 -21.75
C ASN A 75 11.18 -24.87 -22.63
N ILE A 76 11.98 -23.93 -22.07
CA ILE A 76 12.71 -22.91 -22.83
C ILE A 76 14.11 -22.68 -22.26
N SER A 77 15.09 -22.51 -23.14
CA SER A 77 16.46 -22.07 -22.85
C SER A 77 16.66 -20.72 -23.48
N ILE A 78 17.03 -19.73 -22.68
CA ILE A 78 17.34 -18.38 -23.16
C ILE A 78 18.86 -18.29 -23.31
N GLN A 79 19.34 -17.99 -24.51
CA GLN A 79 20.76 -17.86 -24.82
C GLN A 79 21.03 -16.50 -25.44
N GLN A 80 22.13 -15.86 -25.04
CA GLN A 80 22.61 -14.64 -25.67
C GLN A 80 23.81 -14.97 -26.57
N ARG A 81 23.73 -14.61 -27.85
CA ARG A 81 24.85 -14.68 -28.78
C ARG A 81 25.32 -13.26 -29.07
N SER A 82 26.45 -12.91 -28.47
CA SER A 82 27.11 -11.64 -28.76
C SER A 82 27.83 -11.72 -30.10
N HIS A 83 27.38 -10.94 -31.08
CA HIS A 83 28.09 -10.71 -32.32
C HIS A 83 28.79 -9.35 -32.24
N SER A 84 29.78 -9.12 -33.11
CA SER A 84 30.56 -7.88 -33.14
C SER A 84 29.72 -6.61 -33.35
N PHE A 85 28.54 -6.73 -33.96
CA PHE A 85 27.65 -5.61 -34.30
C PHE A 85 26.32 -5.61 -33.53
N ILE A 86 25.82 -6.77 -33.08
CA ILE A 86 24.55 -6.87 -32.37
C ILE A 86 24.56 -8.05 -31.39
N ASN A 87 23.86 -7.90 -30.27
CA ASN A 87 23.58 -9.01 -29.37
C ASN A 87 22.25 -9.64 -29.74
N GLU A 88 22.26 -10.94 -30.01
CA GLU A 88 21.07 -11.72 -30.33
C GLU A 88 20.59 -12.47 -29.07
N ILE A 89 19.30 -12.35 -28.72
CA ILE A 89 18.68 -13.17 -27.67
C ILE A 89 17.84 -14.25 -28.34
N LEU A 90 18.20 -15.52 -28.11
CA LEU A 90 17.52 -16.68 -28.63
C LEU A 90 16.69 -17.35 -27.52
N ILE A 91 15.42 -17.61 -27.80
CA ILE A 91 14.53 -18.40 -26.93
C ILE A 91 14.33 -19.76 -27.60
N ILE A 92 14.98 -20.79 -27.06
CA ILE A 92 15.02 -22.14 -27.64
C ILE A 92 14.08 -23.05 -26.83
N PRO A 93 13.00 -23.58 -27.42
CA PRO A 93 12.16 -24.55 -26.71
C PRO A 93 12.91 -25.88 -26.49
N LEU A 94 13.03 -26.31 -25.24
CA LEU A 94 13.73 -27.53 -24.82
C LEU A 94 12.94 -28.82 -25.12
N LYS A 95 11.63 -28.71 -25.35
CA LYS A 95 10.77 -29.80 -25.84
C LYS A 95 10.24 -29.44 -27.22
N LYS A 96 10.28 -30.38 -28.17
CA LYS A 96 9.73 -30.17 -29.53
C LYS A 96 8.27 -29.71 -29.42
N PRO A 97 7.91 -28.49 -29.84
CA PRO A 97 6.52 -28.08 -29.87
C PRO A 97 5.77 -29.00 -30.85
N LYS A 98 4.70 -29.65 -30.39
CA LYS A 98 3.71 -30.32 -31.27
C LYS A 98 2.87 -29.25 -31.96
N TRP A 99 3.46 -28.40 -32.80
CA TRP A 99 2.74 -27.32 -33.45
C TRP A 99 2.85 -27.50 -34.96
N GLY A 100 1.69 -27.70 -35.59
CA GLY A 100 1.55 -27.66 -37.04
C GLY A 100 2.05 -26.32 -37.58
N LYS A 101 2.72 -26.39 -38.73
CA LYS A 101 3.24 -25.29 -39.58
C LYS A 101 3.02 -23.87 -39.02
N TRP A 102 3.95 -23.40 -38.20
CA TRP A 102 4.01 -22.01 -37.74
C TRP A 102 4.26 -21.09 -38.94
N LYS A 103 3.40 -20.08 -39.17
CA LYS A 103 3.65 -19.02 -40.16
C LYS A 103 4.49 -17.91 -39.49
N GLN A 104 5.72 -17.74 -39.95
CA GLN A 104 6.65 -16.70 -39.51
C GLN A 104 6.11 -15.30 -39.86
N ASN A 105 5.71 -14.54 -38.85
CA ASN A 105 5.68 -13.08 -38.90
C ASN A 105 6.69 -12.59 -37.86
N ALA A 106 7.97 -12.57 -38.21
CA ALA A 106 9.01 -12.05 -37.31
C ALA A 106 8.96 -10.51 -37.30
N ILE A 107 8.80 -9.92 -36.12
CA ILE A 107 8.99 -8.48 -35.89
C ILE A 107 10.44 -8.30 -35.47
N ILE A 108 11.22 -7.57 -36.27
CA ILE A 108 12.59 -7.17 -35.94
C ILE A 108 12.51 -5.76 -35.33
N VAL A 109 12.99 -5.61 -34.10
CA VAL A 109 13.16 -4.30 -33.46
C VAL A 109 14.66 -4.02 -33.37
N ALA A 110 15.14 -3.05 -34.14
CA ALA A 110 16.51 -2.58 -34.07
C ALA A 110 16.58 -1.31 -33.19
N GLY A 111 17.27 -1.39 -32.05
CA GLY A 111 17.64 -0.22 -31.26
C GLY A 111 19.05 0.21 -31.64
N GLY A 112 19.17 1.30 -32.42
CA GLY A 112 20.46 1.88 -32.79
C GLY A 112 21.03 2.75 -31.67
N TYR A 113 22.30 2.55 -31.31
CA TYR A 113 23.10 3.55 -30.60
C TYR A 113 23.63 4.55 -31.63
N GLY A 114 23.15 5.78 -31.60
CA GLY A 114 23.67 6.88 -32.42
C GLY A 114 25.05 7.30 -31.94
N HIS A 115 26.10 6.99 -32.69
CA HIS A 115 27.35 7.73 -32.64
C HIS A 115 27.70 8.18 -34.05
N GLU A 116 27.35 9.43 -34.34
CA GLU A 116 27.72 10.12 -35.57
C GLU A 116 29.22 10.40 -35.57
N GLN A 117 29.95 9.85 -36.54
CA GLN A 117 31.18 10.45 -37.06
C GLN A 117 31.09 10.38 -38.58
N GLY A 118 30.81 11.53 -39.20
CA GLY A 118 30.80 11.70 -40.65
C GLY A 118 32.23 11.74 -41.22
N PRO A 119 32.42 11.46 -42.53
CA PRO A 119 33.74 11.43 -43.14
C PRO A 119 34.22 12.82 -43.55
N SER A 120 35.53 13.03 -43.35
CA SER A 120 36.52 13.92 -43.98
C SER A 120 36.04 15.11 -44.83
#